data_AF-A0A7X1MDY1-F1
#
_entry.id   AF-A0A7X1MDY1-F1
#
_cell.length_a   1.000
_cell.length_b   1.000
_cell.length_c   1.000
_cell.angle_alpha   90.00
_cell.angle_beta   90.00
_cell.angle_gamma   90.00
#
_symmetry.space_group_name_H-M   'P 1'
#
loop_
_entity.id
_entity.type
_entity.pdbx_description
1 polymer ?
#
loop_
_entity_poly.entity_id
_entity_poly.type
_entity_poly.pdbx_seq_one_letter_code
_entity_poly.pdbx_strand_id
1 'polypeptide(L)'
;MTVNSSNGAPLEVEIGALEGGSADLKQYGGQVVLVVNVASKCGLTPQYSGLERLHERYAGRGFTVLGVPCNQFLGQEPGSAEEIAEFCSATYGVTFPMTEKVDVNGEGRHALYERLVTFADAEGHSGDIRWNFEKFLIGRDGQVVARFSPQTEPDAAEVVSAVESALV
;
A
#
# COMPACT_ATOMS: atom_id res chain seq x y z
N MET A 1 14.36 30.79 -8.33
CA MET A 1 14.93 29.44 -8.27
C MET A 1 13.76 28.47 -8.31
N THR A 2 13.47 27.95 -9.48
CA THR A 2 12.39 26.99 -9.71
C THR A 2 12.82 25.64 -9.15
N VAL A 3 12.17 25.19 -8.08
CA VAL A 3 12.25 23.79 -7.66
C VAL A 3 11.76 22.94 -8.83
N ASN A 4 12.60 22.00 -9.26
CA ASN A 4 12.30 21.10 -10.36
C ASN A 4 11.23 20.12 -9.85
N SER A 5 9.97 20.39 -10.20
CA SER A 5 8.85 19.46 -10.00
C SER A 5 9.00 18.29 -10.96
N SER A 6 9.59 17.18 -10.51
CA SER A 6 9.39 15.87 -11.13
C SER A 6 9.83 14.72 -10.22
N ASN A 7 9.31 14.65 -8.99
CA ASN A 7 9.08 13.32 -8.43
C ASN A 7 7.81 12.82 -9.14
N GLY A 8 7.96 11.87 -10.07
CA GLY A 8 6.83 11.31 -10.83
C GLY A 8 5.74 10.77 -9.91
N ALA A 9 4.52 10.55 -10.43
CA ALA A 9 3.43 10.04 -9.61
C ALA A 9 3.85 8.72 -8.93
N PRO A 10 3.46 8.41 -7.67
CA PRO A 10 3.99 7.26 -6.94
C PRO A 10 3.84 5.93 -7.69
N LEU A 11 2.75 5.77 -8.46
CA LEU A 11 2.46 4.56 -9.23
C LEU A 11 3.18 4.50 -10.60
N GLU A 12 3.89 5.54 -11.02
CA GLU A 12 4.70 5.54 -12.26
C GLU A 12 6.07 4.86 -12.04
N VAL A 13 6.03 3.60 -11.63
CA VAL A 13 7.19 2.75 -11.39
C VAL A 13 6.90 1.33 -11.90
N GLU A 14 7.96 0.62 -12.27
CA GLU A 14 7.84 -0.81 -12.59
C GLU A 14 7.92 -1.61 -11.29
N ILE A 15 7.04 -2.59 -11.13
CA ILE A 15 7.04 -3.55 -10.03
C ILE A 15 6.38 -4.85 -10.51
N GLY A 16 6.91 -5.99 -10.06
CA GLY A 16 6.34 -7.29 -10.34
C GLY A 16 5.03 -7.52 -9.59
N ALA A 17 4.17 -8.38 -10.14
CA ALA A 17 3.05 -8.97 -9.39
C ALA A 17 3.57 -10.07 -8.46
N LEU A 18 2.81 -10.40 -7.41
CA LEU A 18 3.25 -11.37 -6.40
C LEU A 18 3.67 -12.71 -7.03
N GLU A 19 2.84 -13.28 -7.89
CA GLU A 19 3.07 -14.57 -8.54
C GLU A 19 3.86 -14.47 -9.86
N GLY A 20 4.50 -13.32 -10.10
CA GLY A 20 5.32 -13.06 -11.28
C GLY A 20 4.61 -12.29 -12.40
N GLY A 21 5.39 -11.80 -13.36
CA GLY A 21 4.92 -10.85 -14.36
C GLY A 21 4.83 -9.41 -13.82
N SER A 22 4.30 -8.49 -14.61
CA SER A 22 4.14 -7.08 -14.21
C SER A 22 2.86 -6.89 -13.38
N ALA A 23 2.92 -6.07 -12.33
CA ALA A 23 1.73 -5.62 -11.61
C ALA A 23 0.92 -4.56 -12.38
N ASP A 24 1.45 -4.05 -13.50
CA ASP A 24 0.84 -3.03 -14.36
C ASP A 24 0.16 -1.89 -13.59
N LEU A 25 0.93 -1.15 -12.78
CA LEU A 25 0.37 -0.07 -11.94
C LEU A 25 -0.34 1.03 -12.74
N LYS A 26 -0.06 1.14 -14.04
CA LYS A 26 -0.71 2.10 -14.95
C LYS A 26 -2.21 1.85 -15.07
N GLN A 27 -2.66 0.61 -14.85
CA GLN A 27 -4.09 0.26 -14.86
C GLN A 27 -4.91 1.03 -13.81
N TYR A 28 -4.25 1.53 -12.75
CA TYR A 28 -4.90 2.27 -11.67
C TYR A 28 -5.04 3.77 -11.96
N GLY A 29 -4.67 4.25 -13.16
CA GLY A 29 -4.90 5.64 -13.56
C GLY A 29 -6.37 6.03 -13.41
N GLY A 30 -6.64 7.13 -12.70
CA GLY A 30 -8.01 7.58 -12.41
C GLY A 30 -8.74 6.84 -11.29
N GLN A 31 -8.10 5.85 -10.65
CA GLN A 31 -8.61 5.18 -9.46
C GLN A 31 -8.02 5.75 -8.18
N VAL A 32 -8.69 5.50 -7.06
CA VAL A 32 -8.15 5.72 -5.72
C VAL A 32 -7.43 4.45 -5.28
N VAL A 33 -6.20 4.55 -4.80
CA VAL A 33 -5.39 3.38 -4.44
C VAL A 33 -4.90 3.51 -3.00
N LEU A 34 -5.20 2.54 -2.15
CA LEU A 34 -4.60 2.42 -0.82
C LEU A 34 -3.42 1.43 -0.88
N VAL A 35 -2.20 1.96 -0.91
CA VAL A 35 -0.97 1.18 -0.89
C VAL A 35 -0.61 0.83 0.55
N VAL A 36 -0.34 -0.44 0.84
CA VAL A 36 -0.06 -0.92 2.20
C VAL A 36 1.15 -1.85 2.18
N ASN A 37 2.19 -1.60 2.99
CA ASN A 37 3.23 -2.61 3.19
C ASN A 37 2.72 -3.69 4.14
N VAL A 38 2.75 -4.95 3.73
CA VAL A 38 2.08 -6.03 4.46
C VAL A 38 3.02 -7.13 4.91
N ALA A 39 2.58 -7.87 5.92
CA ALA A 39 3.27 -9.04 6.44
C ALA A 39 2.29 -10.07 7.06
N SER A 40 2.68 -11.33 7.04
CA SER A 40 1.90 -12.53 7.36
C SER A 40 2.12 -12.99 8.79
N LYS A 41 3.26 -12.65 9.40
CA LYS A 41 3.63 -13.03 10.78
C LYS A 41 3.77 -11.82 11.70
N CYS A 42 2.91 -10.82 11.53
CA CYS A 42 2.88 -9.59 12.31
C CYS A 42 1.69 -9.59 13.29
N GLY A 43 1.82 -8.91 14.43
CA GLY A 43 0.68 -8.70 15.34
C GLY A 43 -0.48 -7.90 14.71
N LEU A 44 -0.18 -7.13 13.65
CA LEU A 44 -1.16 -6.36 12.87
C LEU A 44 -1.71 -7.13 11.65
N THR A 45 -1.27 -8.38 11.41
CA THR A 45 -1.77 -9.20 10.31
C THR A 45 -3.31 -9.34 10.27
N PRO A 46 -4.06 -9.34 11.40
CA PRO A 46 -5.52 -9.30 11.35
C PRO A 46 -6.14 -8.12 10.57
N GLN A 47 -5.37 -7.05 10.31
CA GLN A 47 -5.81 -5.92 9.48
C GLN A 47 -6.12 -6.32 8.03
N TYR A 48 -5.63 -7.46 7.53
CA TYR A 48 -6.03 -7.98 6.21
C TYR A 48 -7.55 -8.08 6.05
N SER A 49 -8.28 -8.53 7.07
CA SER A 49 -9.74 -8.57 7.01
C SER A 49 -10.37 -7.18 6.89
N GLY A 50 -9.78 -6.16 7.51
CA GLY A 50 -10.25 -4.78 7.38
C GLY A 50 -9.97 -4.20 6.00
N LEU A 51 -8.78 -4.48 5.45
CA LEU A 51 -8.39 -4.09 4.09
C LEU A 51 -9.29 -4.74 3.04
N GLU A 52 -9.61 -6.02 3.19
CA GLU A 52 -10.49 -6.74 2.27
C GLU A 52 -11.91 -6.14 2.29
N ARG A 53 -12.49 -5.92 3.48
CA ARG A 53 -13.80 -5.25 3.59
C ARG A 53 -13.80 -3.87 2.94
N LEU A 54 -12.72 -3.10 3.10
CA LEU A 54 -12.57 -1.79 2.48
C LEU A 54 -12.48 -1.89 0.96
N HIS A 55 -11.71 -2.86 0.46
CA HIS A 55 -11.58 -3.17 -0.96
C HIS A 55 -12.95 -3.52 -1.56
N GLU A 56 -13.63 -4.53 -1.04
CA GLU A 56 -14.95 -4.97 -1.52
C GLU A 56 -15.98 -3.84 -1.53
N ARG A 57 -16.01 -3.03 -0.45
CA ARG A 57 -16.98 -1.94 -0.29
C ARG A 57 -16.85 -0.87 -1.36
N TYR A 58 -15.62 -0.54 -1.78
CA TYR A 58 -15.36 0.60 -2.68
C TYR A 58 -14.85 0.21 -4.06
N ALA A 59 -14.54 -1.07 -4.33
CA ALA A 59 -14.03 -1.55 -5.62
C ALA A 59 -14.87 -1.07 -6.81
N GLY A 60 -16.20 -1.25 -6.71
CA GLY A 60 -17.14 -0.81 -7.75
C GLY A 60 -17.24 0.71 -7.96
N ARG A 61 -16.56 1.51 -7.14
CA ARG A 61 -16.51 2.99 -7.22
C ARG A 61 -15.15 3.51 -7.73
N GLY A 62 -14.26 2.61 -8.13
CA GLY A 62 -12.91 2.96 -8.59
C GLY A 62 -11.92 3.14 -7.44
N PHE A 63 -11.98 2.24 -6.46
CA PHE A 63 -11.01 2.09 -5.38
C PHE A 63 -10.32 0.73 -5.46
N THR A 64 -9.05 0.65 -5.09
CA THR A 64 -8.40 -0.63 -4.81
C THR A 64 -7.45 -0.53 -3.63
N VAL A 65 -7.27 -1.64 -2.92
CA VAL A 65 -6.10 -1.83 -2.04
C VAL A 65 -4.99 -2.40 -2.92
N LEU A 66 -3.73 -2.05 -2.64
CA LEU A 66 -2.55 -2.66 -3.24
C LEU A 66 -1.62 -3.12 -2.11
N GLY A 67 -1.55 -4.44 -1.90
CA GLY A 67 -0.67 -5.04 -0.90
C GLY A 67 0.76 -5.14 -1.41
N VAL A 68 1.73 -4.67 -0.63
CA VAL A 68 3.16 -4.73 -0.96
C VAL A 68 3.90 -5.51 0.12
N PRO A 69 4.15 -6.82 -0.07
CA PRO A 69 4.84 -7.63 0.92
C PRO A 69 6.24 -7.07 1.23
N CYS A 70 6.63 -7.06 2.50
CA CYS A 70 7.96 -6.60 2.92
C CYS A 70 8.47 -7.38 4.13
N ASN A 71 9.73 -7.83 4.08
CA ASN A 71 10.34 -8.63 5.14
C ASN A 71 11.25 -7.84 6.10
N GLN A 72 11.36 -6.52 5.95
CA GLN A 72 12.33 -5.69 6.69
C GLN A 72 11.97 -5.52 8.19
N PHE A 73 10.72 -5.77 8.57
CA PHE A 73 10.24 -5.59 9.94
C PHE A 73 10.22 -6.92 10.69
N LEU A 74 11.31 -7.19 11.43
CA LEU A 74 11.54 -8.42 12.21
C LEU A 74 11.40 -9.73 11.42
N GLY A 75 11.60 -9.72 10.10
CA GLY A 75 11.50 -10.93 9.29
C GLY A 75 10.09 -11.53 9.26
N GLN A 76 9.06 -10.68 9.37
CA GLN A 76 7.65 -11.11 9.49
C GLN A 76 6.99 -11.49 8.15
N GLU A 77 7.74 -11.43 7.04
CA GLU A 77 7.33 -11.89 5.71
C GLU A 77 8.36 -12.83 5.05
N PRO A 78 8.70 -13.96 5.70
CA PRO A 78 9.79 -14.82 5.25
C PRO A 78 9.42 -15.68 4.03
N GLY A 79 8.13 -15.86 3.74
CA GLY A 79 7.64 -16.80 2.74
C GLY A 79 8.00 -16.44 1.29
N SER A 80 7.89 -17.44 0.42
CA SER A 80 7.88 -17.27 -1.03
C SER A 80 6.63 -16.52 -1.50
N ALA A 81 6.63 -16.08 -2.76
CA ALA A 81 5.45 -15.48 -3.37
C ALA A 81 4.20 -16.37 -3.25
N GLU A 82 4.34 -17.66 -3.56
CA GLU A 82 3.27 -18.66 -3.49
C GLU A 82 2.77 -18.85 -2.07
N GLU A 83 3.68 -18.93 -1.09
CA GLU A 83 3.31 -19.06 0.33
C GLU A 83 2.57 -17.83 0.86
N ILE A 84 2.96 -16.63 0.41
CA ILE A 84 2.29 -15.37 0.77
C ILE A 84 0.89 -15.32 0.15
N ALA A 85 0.76 -15.68 -1.13
CA ALA A 85 -0.53 -15.70 -1.83
C ALA A 85 -1.51 -16.68 -1.19
N GLU A 86 -1.05 -17.90 -0.91
CA GLU A 86 -1.85 -18.93 -0.22
C GLU A 86 -2.25 -18.47 1.17
N PHE A 87 -1.33 -17.88 1.94
CA PHE A 87 -1.65 -17.38 3.28
C PHE A 87 -2.75 -16.30 3.25
N CYS A 88 -2.58 -15.30 2.39
CA CYS A 88 -3.52 -14.16 2.30
C CYS A 88 -4.90 -14.60 1.83
N SER A 89 -4.96 -15.47 0.81
CA SER A 89 -6.22 -15.98 0.27
C SER A 89 -6.90 -16.96 1.23
N ALA A 90 -6.21 -18.00 1.70
CA ALA A 90 -6.81 -19.05 2.52
C ALA A 90 -7.20 -18.58 3.94
N THR A 91 -6.46 -17.63 4.51
CA THR A 91 -6.68 -17.17 5.90
C THR A 91 -7.63 -15.98 5.97
N TYR A 92 -7.50 -15.04 5.04
CA TYR A 92 -8.19 -13.75 5.11
C TYR A 92 -9.14 -13.47 3.94
N GLY A 93 -9.18 -14.35 2.93
CA GLY A 93 -10.01 -14.16 1.74
C GLY A 93 -9.59 -12.96 0.91
N VAL A 94 -8.30 -12.59 0.94
CA VAL A 94 -7.80 -11.41 0.22
C VAL A 94 -8.05 -11.55 -1.28
N THR A 95 -8.74 -10.57 -1.86
CA THR A 95 -8.99 -10.47 -3.31
C THR A 95 -8.30 -9.27 -3.96
N PHE A 96 -7.84 -8.31 -3.16
CA PHE A 96 -7.10 -7.16 -3.67
C PHE A 96 -5.72 -7.58 -4.23
N PRO A 97 -5.20 -6.84 -5.23
CA PRO A 97 -3.92 -7.16 -5.87
C PRO A 97 -2.74 -7.03 -4.91
N MET A 98 -1.74 -7.91 -5.09
CA MET A 98 -0.47 -7.90 -4.37
C MET A 98 0.71 -7.83 -5.33
N THR A 99 1.74 -7.08 -4.96
CA THR A 99 2.99 -6.98 -5.73
C THR A 99 4.01 -8.04 -5.31
N GLU A 100 5.11 -8.12 -6.03
CA GLU A 100 6.30 -8.82 -5.56
C GLU A 100 6.77 -8.24 -4.22
N LYS A 101 7.51 -9.04 -3.46
CA LYS A 101 8.10 -8.63 -2.19
C LYS A 101 9.23 -7.65 -2.45
N VAL A 102 9.20 -6.49 -1.79
CA VAL A 102 10.22 -5.45 -1.96
C VAL A 102 10.71 -4.89 -0.62
N ASP A 103 11.86 -4.22 -0.68
CA ASP A 103 12.37 -3.41 0.42
C ASP A 103 11.72 -2.02 0.38
N VAL A 104 11.30 -1.52 1.55
CA VAL A 104 10.60 -0.22 1.70
C VAL A 104 11.46 0.84 2.38
N ASN A 105 12.59 0.44 2.97
CA ASN A 105 13.55 1.29 3.66
C ASN A 105 15.00 0.98 3.25
N GLY A 106 15.91 1.90 3.58
CA GLY A 106 17.35 1.76 3.33
C GLY A 106 17.76 1.97 1.87
N GLU A 107 19.01 1.63 1.55
CA GLU A 107 19.59 1.81 0.21
C GLU A 107 18.91 0.95 -0.87
N GLY A 108 18.29 -0.17 -0.47
CA GLY A 108 17.53 -1.05 -1.36
C GLY A 108 16.05 -0.67 -1.52
N ARG A 109 15.61 0.47 -0.97
CA ARG A 109 14.22 0.91 -1.03
C ARG A 109 13.72 0.95 -2.47
N HIS A 110 12.57 0.31 -2.71
CA HIS A 110 11.92 0.33 -4.01
C HIS A 110 11.45 1.74 -4.40
N ALA A 111 11.53 2.08 -5.68
CA ALA A 111 11.17 3.41 -6.22
C ALA A 111 9.74 3.85 -5.85
N LEU A 112 8.80 2.90 -5.69
CA LEU A 112 7.47 3.16 -5.15
C LEU A 112 7.55 3.87 -3.79
N TYR A 113 8.30 3.28 -2.86
CA TYR A 113 8.46 3.80 -1.51
C TYR A 113 9.35 5.03 -1.46
N GLU A 114 10.33 5.21 -2.36
CA GLU A 114 11.10 6.46 -2.47
C GLU A 114 10.18 7.67 -2.68
N ARG A 115 9.13 7.49 -3.48
CA ARG A 115 8.14 8.54 -3.76
C ARG A 115 7.15 8.72 -2.61
N LEU A 116 6.62 7.61 -2.07
CA LEU A 116 5.62 7.64 -0.99
C LEU A 116 6.14 8.26 0.30
N VAL A 117 7.35 7.89 0.74
CA VAL A 117 7.88 8.32 2.05
C VAL A 117 8.14 9.82 2.15
N THR A 118 8.15 10.56 1.04
CA THR A 118 8.27 12.02 1.05
C THR A 118 7.04 12.72 1.64
N PHE A 119 5.91 12.03 1.72
CA PHE A 119 4.66 12.55 2.26
C PHE A 119 4.59 12.30 3.77
N ALA A 120 4.21 13.34 4.51
CA ALA A 120 3.97 13.28 5.95
C ALA A 120 2.58 12.73 6.26
N ASP A 121 2.42 12.02 7.38
CA ASP A 121 1.11 11.74 7.96
C ASP A 121 0.53 12.95 8.70
N ALA A 122 -0.68 12.78 9.25
CA ALA A 122 -1.37 13.84 10.00
C ALA A 122 -0.61 14.32 11.25
N GLU A 123 0.31 13.51 11.78
CA GLU A 123 1.17 13.84 12.92
C GLU A 123 2.50 14.49 12.49
N GLY A 124 2.73 14.64 11.19
CA GLY A 124 3.92 15.26 10.62
C GLY A 124 5.08 14.28 10.39
N HIS A 125 4.87 12.97 10.55
CA HIS A 125 5.90 11.97 10.26
C HIS A 125 6.05 11.76 8.75
N SER A 126 7.21 12.12 8.22
CA SER A 126 7.67 11.78 6.87
C SER A 126 8.96 10.95 6.94
N GLY A 127 9.36 10.36 5.81
CA GLY A 127 10.52 9.47 5.74
C GLY A 127 10.14 8.02 6.02
N ASP A 128 11.11 7.26 6.52
CA ASP A 128 11.08 5.80 6.63
C ASP A 128 9.75 5.23 7.14
N ILE A 129 9.39 4.08 6.57
CA ILE A 129 8.26 3.29 7.01
C ILE A 129 8.55 2.77 8.42
N ARG A 130 7.61 3.01 9.34
CA ARG A 130 7.78 2.73 10.77
C ARG A 130 7.61 1.25 11.08
N TRP A 131 6.65 0.60 10.41
CA TRP A 131 6.32 -0.80 10.64
C TRP A 131 5.51 -1.40 9.49
N ASN A 132 5.22 -2.70 9.57
CA ASN A 132 4.18 -3.36 8.79
C ASN A 132 2.84 -2.63 8.92
N PHE A 133 2.04 -2.63 7.85
CA PHE A 133 0.71 -2.03 7.73
C PHE A 133 0.67 -0.50 7.76
N GLU A 134 1.75 0.18 7.38
CA GLU A 134 1.69 1.61 7.07
C GLU A 134 0.98 1.81 5.72
N LYS A 135 0.18 2.87 5.60
CA LYS A 135 -0.78 3.02 4.50
C LYS A 135 -0.63 4.38 3.82
N PHE A 136 -0.67 4.40 2.50
CA PHE A 136 -0.70 5.62 1.70
C PHE A 136 -1.92 5.59 0.78
N LEU A 137 -2.75 6.63 0.88
CA LEU A 137 -3.88 6.81 -0.02
C LEU A 137 -3.45 7.70 -1.18
N ILE A 138 -3.64 7.21 -2.40
CA ILE A 138 -3.38 7.90 -3.65
C ILE A 138 -4.73 8.25 -4.28
N GLY A 139 -4.91 9.51 -4.65
CA GLY A 139 -6.10 10.02 -5.31
C GLY A 139 -6.17 9.68 -6.80
N ARG A 140 -7.30 10.00 -7.43
CA ARG A 140 -7.53 9.75 -8.88
C ARG A 140 -6.56 10.50 -9.79
N ASP A 141 -5.99 11.60 -9.30
CA ASP A 141 -4.96 12.40 -9.96
C ASP A 141 -3.55 11.78 -9.83
N GLY A 142 -3.42 10.63 -9.18
CA GLY A 142 -2.17 9.94 -8.94
C GLY A 142 -1.30 10.59 -7.87
N GLN A 143 -1.81 11.55 -7.08
CA GLN A 143 -1.06 12.16 -5.97
C GLN A 143 -1.39 11.48 -4.63
N VAL A 144 -0.44 11.48 -3.69
CA VAL A 144 -0.73 11.02 -2.32
C VAL A 144 -1.61 12.05 -1.63
N VAL A 145 -2.75 11.61 -1.10
CA VAL A 145 -3.73 12.45 -0.39
C VAL A 145 -3.74 12.20 1.12
N ALA A 146 -3.26 11.05 1.57
CA ALA A 146 -3.11 10.75 3.00
C ALA A 146 -2.05 9.66 3.27
N ARG A 147 -1.44 9.70 4.45
CA ARG A 147 -0.59 8.65 5.01
C ARG A 147 -1.11 8.30 6.40
N PHE A 148 -1.19 7.02 6.72
CA PHE A 148 -1.71 6.52 8.00
C PHE A 148 -0.69 5.63 8.69
N SER A 149 -0.63 5.75 10.01
CA SER A 149 0.28 4.95 10.83
C SER A 149 -0.05 3.45 10.76
N PRO A 150 0.91 2.57 11.08
CA PRO A 150 0.67 1.14 11.23
C PRO A 150 -0.54 0.78 12.10
N GLN A 151 -0.70 1.50 13.22
CA GLN A 151 -1.75 1.26 14.23
C GLN A 151 -3.13 1.77 13.78
N THR A 152 -3.19 2.64 12.78
CA THR A 152 -4.47 3.09 12.22
C THR A 152 -5.15 1.92 11.53
N GLU A 153 -6.25 1.44 12.10
CA GLU A 153 -7.03 0.33 11.54
C GLU A 153 -7.65 0.71 10.17
N PRO A 154 -7.81 -0.24 9.23
CA PRO A 154 -8.38 0.05 7.90
C PRO A 154 -9.80 0.61 7.91
N ASP A 155 -10.59 0.29 8.94
CA ASP A 155 -11.95 0.78 9.14
C ASP A 155 -12.05 1.97 10.12
N ALA A 156 -10.90 2.52 10.55
CA ALA A 156 -10.87 3.75 11.31
C ALA A 156 -11.54 4.89 10.52
N ALA A 157 -12.26 5.75 11.24
CA ALA A 157 -13.02 6.85 10.64
C ALA A 157 -12.17 7.75 9.75
N GLU A 158 -10.90 7.98 10.12
CA GLU A 158 -9.95 8.77 9.33
C GLU A 158 -9.60 8.13 7.98
N VAL A 159 -9.45 6.80 7.92
CA VAL A 159 -9.19 6.07 6.68
C VAL A 159 -10.42 6.09 5.79
N VAL A 160 -11.59 5.74 6.35
CA VAL A 160 -12.85 5.69 5.60
C VAL A 160 -13.21 7.06 5.05
N SER A 161 -13.09 8.11 5.86
CA SER A 161 -13.37 9.49 5.43
C SER A 161 -12.43 9.92 4.32
N ALA A 162 -11.14 9.58 4.39
CA ALA A 162 -10.19 9.93 3.34
C ALA A 162 -10.50 9.19 2.03
N VAL A 163 -10.82 7.90 2.09
CA VAL A 163 -11.22 7.10 0.92
C VAL A 163 -12.48 7.69 0.28
N GLU A 164 -13.52 7.96 1.07
CA GLU A 164 -14.77 8.53 0.56
C GLU A 164 -14.56 9.93 -0.05
N SER A 165 -13.67 10.74 0.54
CA SER A 165 -13.33 12.07 0.00
C SER A 165 -12.50 11.99 -1.28
N ALA A 166 -11.68 10.95 -1.47
CA ALA A 166 -10.92 10.75 -2.69
C ALA A 166 -11.75 10.18 -3.84
N LEU A 167 -12.92 9.61 -3.54
CA LEU A 167 -13.80 8.96 -4.51
C LEU A 167 -14.76 9.92 -5.24
N VAL A 168 -14.95 11.14 -4.72
CA VAL A 168 -15.87 12.16 -5.26
C VAL A 168 -15.28 13.01 -6.38
#